data_AF-A0A3B9A4I5-F1
#
_entry.id   AF-A0A3B9A4I5-F1
#
_cell.length_a   1.000
_cell.length_b   1.000
_cell.length_c   1.000
_cell.angle_alpha   90.00
_cell.angle_beta   90.00
_cell.angle_gamma   90.00
#
_symmetry.space_group_name_H-M   'P 1'
#
loop_
_entity.id
_entity.type
_entity.pdbx_description
1 polymer ?
#
loop_
_entity_poly.entity_id
_entity_poly.type
_entity_poly.pdbx_seq_one_letter_code
_entity_poly.pdbx_strand_id
1 'polypeptide(L)'
;MITGSGILKGLWTTFRHFIKTYIEDLRTGKKRYFSQEGIELRRSPDVEGIFTIQYPEEKLPVPEEFRYIPFLVYDEGENGEKEIRCTSCGICAKVCPPQCIWIVRTNDPVT
;
A
#
# COMPACT_ATOMS: atom_id res chain seq x y z
N MET A 1 8.41 -48.81 2.51
CA MET A 1 8.61 -47.34 2.56
C MET A 1 9.68 -46.99 1.54
N ILE A 2 9.30 -46.39 0.41
CA ILE A 2 10.29 -45.94 -0.57
C ILE A 2 10.87 -44.63 -0.03
N THR A 3 12.08 -44.70 0.53
CA THR A 3 12.89 -43.56 0.97
C THR A 3 13.01 -42.58 -0.20
N GLY A 4 12.43 -41.38 -0.06
CA GLY A 4 12.53 -40.32 -1.08
C GLY A 4 11.27 -40.00 -1.90
N SER A 5 10.17 -40.78 -1.79
CA SER A 5 8.93 -40.45 -2.51
C SER A 5 8.34 -39.08 -2.14
N GLY A 6 8.57 -38.62 -0.90
CA GLY A 6 8.17 -37.28 -0.46
C GLY A 6 8.96 -36.16 -1.14
N ILE A 7 10.27 -36.35 -1.34
CA ILE A 7 11.14 -35.37 -1.99
C ILE A 7 10.76 -35.21 -3.47
N LEU A 8 10.54 -36.33 -4.16
CA LEU A 8 10.07 -36.33 -5.55
C LEU A 8 8.71 -35.63 -5.70
N LYS A 9 7.76 -35.86 -4.79
CA LYS A 9 6.47 -35.15 -4.80
C LYS A 9 6.63 -33.65 -4.56
N GLY A 10 7.53 -33.24 -3.67
CA GLY A 10 7.83 -31.84 -3.39
C GLY A 10 8.42 -31.14 -4.62
N LEU A 11 9.49 -31.71 -5.19
CA LEU A 11 10.13 -31.22 -6.42
C LEU A 11 9.17 -31.17 -7.61
N TRP A 12 8.31 -32.18 -7.75
CA TRP A 12 7.29 -32.19 -8.80
C TRP A 12 6.28 -31.05 -8.61
N THR A 13 5.87 -30.80 -7.37
CA THR A 13 4.93 -29.72 -7.06
C THR A 13 5.54 -28.36 -7.39
N THR A 14 6.78 -28.09 -6.98
CA THR A 14 7.47 -26.82 -7.30
C THR A 14 7.67 -26.66 -8.79
N PHE A 15 8.08 -27.71 -9.50
CA PHE A 15 8.23 -27.70 -10.95
C PHE A 15 6.90 -27.39 -11.66
N ARG A 16 5.79 -28.00 -11.20
CA ARG A 16 4.46 -27.72 -11.75
C ARG A 16 4.07 -26.25 -11.58
N HIS A 17 4.31 -25.67 -10.40
CA HIS A 17 4.03 -24.26 -10.15
C HIS A 17 4.93 -23.33 -10.96
N PHE A 18 6.23 -23.67 -11.09
CA PHE A 18 7.17 -22.95 -11.94
C PHE A 18 6.67 -22.89 -13.38
N ILE A 19 6.36 -24.03 -13.99
CA ILE A 19 5.87 -24.08 -15.38
C ILE A 19 4.54 -23.32 -15.53
N LYS A 20 3.61 -23.48 -14.59
CA LYS A 20 2.34 -22.74 -14.60
C LYS A 20 2.54 -21.22 -14.61
N THR A 21 3.48 -20.70 -13.81
CA THR A 21 3.81 -19.26 -13.80
C THR A 21 4.20 -18.77 -15.19
N TYR A 22 5.14 -19.45 -15.86
CA TYR A 22 5.60 -19.02 -17.19
C TYR A 22 4.52 -19.13 -18.26
N ILE A 23 3.66 -20.16 -18.18
CA ILE A 23 2.51 -20.30 -19.09
C ILE A 23 1.54 -19.14 -18.91
N GLU A 24 1.23 -18.78 -17.67
CA GLU A 24 0.31 -17.68 -17.39
C GLU A 24 0.92 -16.33 -17.78
N ASP A 25 2.20 -16.09 -17.51
CA ASP A 25 2.92 -14.90 -17.97
C ASP A 25 2.88 -14.77 -19.50
N LEU A 26 3.02 -15.88 -20.23
CA LEU A 26 2.92 -15.90 -21.68
C LEU A 26 1.49 -15.61 -22.17
N ARG A 27 0.47 -16.11 -21.46
CA ARG A 27 -0.95 -15.91 -21.79
C ARG A 27 -1.41 -14.47 -21.55
N THR A 28 -1.12 -13.92 -20.38
CA THR A 28 -1.49 -12.55 -19.99
C THR A 28 -0.61 -11.50 -20.69
N GLY A 29 0.61 -11.89 -21.06
CA GLY A 29 1.58 -11.04 -21.74
C GLY A 29 2.05 -9.85 -20.88
N LYS A 30 2.46 -8.77 -21.56
CA LYS A 30 3.03 -7.56 -20.91
C LYS A 30 2.07 -6.85 -19.95
N LYS A 31 0.76 -7.11 -20.01
CA LYS A 31 -0.23 -6.47 -19.14
C LYS A 31 -0.22 -7.00 -17.71
N ARG A 32 0.38 -8.16 -17.44
CA ARG A 32 0.46 -8.72 -16.08
C ARG A 32 1.32 -7.89 -15.13
N TYR A 33 2.36 -7.27 -15.69
CA TYR A 33 3.32 -6.40 -15.00
C TYR A 33 3.03 -4.94 -15.33
N PHE A 34 3.33 -4.03 -14.40
CA PHE A 34 3.23 -2.57 -14.52
C PHE A 34 1.83 -2.00 -14.85
N SER A 35 0.78 -2.81 -14.88
CA SER A 35 -0.60 -2.35 -15.05
C SER A 35 -1.39 -2.49 -13.75
N GLN A 36 -2.33 -1.57 -13.51
CA GLN A 36 -3.21 -1.64 -12.33
C GLN A 36 -4.03 -2.94 -12.31
N GLU A 37 -4.59 -3.34 -13.45
CA GLU A 37 -5.37 -4.58 -13.59
C GLU A 37 -4.52 -5.82 -13.29
N GLY A 38 -3.28 -5.87 -13.78
CA GLY A 38 -2.35 -6.98 -13.55
C GLY A 38 -1.84 -7.06 -12.12
N ILE A 39 -1.69 -5.91 -11.45
CA ILE A 39 -1.34 -5.84 -10.03
C ILE A 39 -2.52 -6.32 -9.17
N GLU A 40 -3.74 -5.89 -9.46
CA GLU A 40 -4.94 -6.31 -8.72
C GLU A 40 -5.21 -7.81 -8.94
N LEU A 41 -5.02 -8.33 -10.15
CA LEU A 41 -5.10 -9.76 -10.43
C LEU A 41 -4.12 -10.57 -9.56
N ARG A 42 -2.87 -10.09 -9.42
CA ARG A 42 -1.86 -10.75 -8.58
C ARG A 42 -2.13 -10.64 -7.08
N ARG A 43 -2.91 -9.65 -6.67
CA ARG A 43 -3.40 -9.47 -5.30
C ARG A 43 -4.60 -10.37 -4.98
N SER A 44 -5.36 -10.79 -6.00
CA SER A 44 -6.55 -11.63 -5.82
C SER A 44 -6.21 -13.03 -5.30
N PRO A 45 -7.11 -13.68 -4.54
CA PRO A 45 -6.89 -15.03 -4.02
C PRO A 45 -6.85 -16.11 -5.12
N ASP A 46 -7.47 -15.84 -6.26
CA ASP A 46 -7.59 -16.78 -7.39
C ASP A 46 -6.41 -16.71 -8.37
N VAL A 47 -5.31 -16.09 -7.97
CA VAL A 47 -4.12 -15.92 -8.80
C VAL A 47 -3.43 -17.26 -9.09
N GLU A 48 -3.22 -17.56 -10.37
CA GLU A 48 -2.27 -18.60 -10.79
C GLU A 48 -0.90 -17.97 -11.12
N GLY A 49 0.16 -18.56 -10.57
CA GLY A 49 1.56 -18.16 -10.81
C GLY A 49 2.13 -17.25 -9.72
N ILE A 50 2.99 -16.31 -10.10
CA ILE A 50 3.58 -15.34 -9.17
C ILE A 50 2.51 -14.34 -8.72
N PHE A 51 2.36 -14.21 -7.40
CA PHE A 51 1.47 -13.27 -6.70
C PHE A 51 2.22 -12.09 -6.08
N THR A 52 3.55 -12.06 -6.19
CA THR A 52 4.39 -11.01 -5.60
C THR A 52 4.42 -9.75 -6.48
N ILE A 53 4.75 -8.62 -5.85
CA ILE A 53 4.90 -7.30 -6.49
C ILE A 53 6.35 -6.85 -6.34
N GLN A 54 6.94 -6.34 -7.40
CA GLN A 54 8.35 -5.91 -7.42
C GLN A 54 8.45 -4.45 -6.98
N TYR A 55 8.70 -4.21 -5.69
CA TYR A 55 8.97 -2.86 -5.19
C TYR A 55 10.44 -2.49 -5.42
N PRO A 56 10.78 -1.27 -5.86
CA PRO A 56 9.94 -0.07 -5.99
C PRO A 56 9.29 0.16 -7.36
N GLU A 57 9.60 -0.66 -8.37
CA GLU A 57 9.19 -0.43 -9.75
C GLU A 57 7.68 -0.59 -9.96
N GLU A 58 7.05 -1.49 -9.20
CA GLU A 58 5.61 -1.67 -9.11
C GLU A 58 5.12 -1.36 -7.70
N LYS A 59 4.04 -0.59 -7.59
CA LYS A 59 3.39 -0.25 -6.32
C LYS A 59 1.93 -0.68 -6.33
N LEU A 60 1.45 -1.10 -5.17
CA LEU A 60 0.04 -1.40 -4.97
C LEU A 60 -0.82 -0.13 -5.16
N PRO A 61 -2.01 -0.25 -5.77
CA PRO A 61 -2.97 0.84 -5.76
C PRO A 61 -3.38 1.13 -4.31
N VAL A 62 -3.25 2.39 -3.92
CA VAL A 62 -3.56 2.85 -2.56
C VAL A 62 -5.05 3.21 -2.51
N PRO A 63 -5.83 2.67 -1.55
CA PRO A 63 -7.24 3.03 -1.40
C PRO A 63 -7.40 4.49 -0.95
N GLU A 64 -8.58 5.07 -1.18
CA GLU A 64 -8.85 6.48 -0.85
C GLU A 64 -8.77 6.77 0.65
N GLU A 65 -9.17 5.81 1.50
CA GLU A 65 -9.16 5.89 2.95
C GLU A 65 -7.81 5.48 3.58
N PHE A 66 -6.74 5.40 2.79
CA PHE A 66 -5.44 5.00 3.28
C PHE A 66 -4.88 6.01 4.29
N ARG A 67 -4.65 5.52 5.52
CA ARG A 67 -4.12 6.33 6.61
C ARG A 67 -2.60 6.36 6.51
N TYR A 68 -2.06 7.47 6.02
CA TYR A 68 -0.62 7.72 5.95
C TYR A 68 -0.18 8.79 6.95
N ILE A 69 0.94 9.46 6.67
CA ILE A 69 1.49 10.52 7.50
C ILE A 69 0.48 11.68 7.60
N PRO A 70 0.06 12.06 8.82
CA PRO A 70 -0.82 13.21 9.01
C PRO A 70 -0.17 14.49 8.50
N PHE A 71 -0.94 15.31 7.77
CA PHE A 71 -0.51 16.62 7.29
C PHE A 71 -1.57 17.68 7.64
N LEU A 72 -1.15 18.94 7.72
CA LEU A 72 -2.05 20.06 7.93
C LEU A 72 -2.65 20.49 6.60
N VAL A 73 -3.97 20.35 6.48
CA VAL A 73 -4.73 20.84 5.32
C VAL A 73 -4.71 22.37 5.32
N TYR A 74 -4.54 22.95 4.14
CA TYR A 74 -4.55 24.39 3.91
C TYR A 74 -5.51 24.75 2.79
N ASP A 75 -5.99 25.98 2.81
CA ASP A 75 -6.71 26.62 1.71
C ASP A 75 -5.77 27.60 0.98
N GLU A 76 -6.00 27.79 -0.32
CA GLU A 76 -5.25 28.75 -1.14
C GLU A 76 -6.00 30.09 -1.15
N GLY A 77 -5.37 31.13 -0.60
CA GLY A 77 -5.89 32.49 -0.61
C GLY A 77 -5.77 33.15 -1.99
N GLU A 78 -6.40 34.32 -2.17
CA GLU A 78 -6.45 35.05 -3.44
C GLU A 78 -5.05 35.37 -4.03
N ASN A 79 -4.05 35.54 -3.15
CA ASN A 79 -2.66 35.83 -3.53
C ASN A 79 -1.75 34.58 -3.58
N GLY A 80 -2.32 33.37 -3.48
CA GLY A 80 -1.56 32.11 -3.42
C GLY A 80 -0.94 31.82 -2.05
N GLU A 81 -1.35 32.55 -1.00
CA GLU A 81 -0.96 32.28 0.37
C GLU A 81 -1.63 31.00 0.89
N LYS A 82 -0.89 30.21 1.68
CA LYS A 82 -1.40 28.96 2.25
C LYS A 82 -1.95 29.21 3.65
N GLU A 83 -3.27 29.26 3.77
CA GLU A 83 -3.95 29.42 5.06
C GLU A 83 -4.21 28.05 5.68
N ILE A 84 -3.56 27.76 6.81
CA ILE A 84 -3.70 26.47 7.50
C ILE A 84 -5.07 26.38 8.21
N ARG A 85 -5.81 25.29 8.02
CA ARG A 85 -7.14 25.10 8.64
C ARG A 85 -7.14 24.84 10.15
N CYS A 86 -5.97 24.61 10.75
CA CYS A 86 -5.83 24.29 12.16
C CYS A 86 -6.06 25.53 13.05
N THR A 87 -7.06 25.48 13.92
CA THR A 87 -7.36 26.55 14.90
C THR A 87 -6.66 26.36 16.25
N SER A 88 -5.72 25.41 16.35
CA SER A 88 -5.06 25.05 17.60
C SER A 88 -6.02 24.63 18.73
N CYS A 89 -7.19 24.09 18.41
CA CYS A 89 -8.22 23.70 19.39
C CYS A 89 -7.80 22.56 20.33
N GLY A 90 -6.78 21.78 20.00
CA GLY A 90 -6.25 20.72 20.89
C GLY A 90 -7.00 19.38 20.85
N ILE A 91 -8.09 19.26 20.08
CA ILE A 91 -8.93 18.05 20.05
C ILE A 91 -8.16 16.84 19.51
N CYS A 92 -7.36 17.03 18.45
CA CYS A 92 -6.53 15.96 17.87
C CYS A 92 -5.48 15.43 18.86
N ALA A 93 -4.87 16.31 19.68
CA ALA A 93 -3.95 15.89 20.73
C ALA A 93 -4.66 15.12 21.85
N LYS A 94 -5.86 15.56 22.24
CA LYS A 94 -6.68 14.90 23.27
C LYS A 94 -7.12 13.49 22.86
N VAL A 95 -7.53 13.29 21.60
CA VAL A 95 -8.03 11.99 21.11
C VAL A 95 -6.91 11.03 20.71
N CYS A 96 -5.68 11.52 20.53
CA CYS A 96 -4.52 10.73 20.09
C CYS A 96 -4.19 9.60 21.08
N PRO A 97 -4.40 8.31 20.72
CA PRO A 97 -4.12 7.20 21.63
C PRO A 97 -2.64 7.09 22.05
N PRO A 98 -1.64 7.26 21.16
CA PRO A 98 -0.23 7.22 21.55
C PRO A 98 0.31 8.54 22.12
N GLN A 99 -0.53 9.59 22.24
CA GLN A 99 -0.14 10.91 22.75
C GLN A 99 1.10 11.53 22.05
N CYS A 100 1.22 11.36 20.73
CA CYS A 100 2.38 11.84 19.96
C CYS A 100 2.20 13.25 19.37
N ILE A 101 1.11 13.95 19.69
CA ILE A 101 0.78 15.28 19.16
C ILE A 101 0.86 16.31 20.30
N TRP A 102 1.65 17.36 20.09
CA TRP A 102 1.77 18.49 21.02
C TRP A 102 1.32 19.78 20.34
N ILE A 103 0.43 20.54 20.99
CA ILE A 103 -0.10 21.82 20.48
C ILE A 103 0.22 22.92 21.49
N VAL A 104 0.92 23.95 21.02
CA VAL A 104 1.15 25.19 21.74
C VAL A 104 0.27 26.27 21.12
N ARG A 105 -0.56 26.93 21.94
CA ARG A 105 -1.42 28.03 21.49
C ARG A 105 -0.69 29.35 21.70
N THR A 106 -0.79 30.22 20.71
CA THR A 106 -0.45 31.64 20.89
C THR A 106 -1.60 32.30 21.64
N ASN A 107 -1.30 32.96 22.76
CA ASN A 107 -2.24 33.84 23.43
C ASN A 107 -1.97 35.27 22.93
N ASP A 108 -2.98 35.92 22.36
CA ASP A 108 -2.91 37.36 22.11
C ASP A 108 -3.26 38.08 23.43
N PRO A 109 -2.37 38.91 24.00
CA PRO A 109 -2.63 39.59 25.27
C PRO A 109 -3.71 40.68 25.19
N VAL A 110 -4.21 41.02 23.99
CA VAL A 110 -5.24 42.05 23.75
C VAL A 110 -6.65 41.47 23.67
N THR A 111 -6.79 40.13 23.55
CA THR A 111 -8.09 39.41 23.56
C THR A 111 -8.22 38.53 24.79
#